data_AF-A0A536AZ47-F1
#
_entry.id   AF-A0A536AZ47-F1
#
_cell.length_a   1.000
_cell.length_b   1.000
_cell.length_c   1.000
_cell.angle_alpha   90.00
_cell.angle_beta   90.00
_cell.angle_gamma   90.00
#
_symmetry.space_group_name_H-M   'P 1'
#
loop_
_entity.id
_entity.type
_entity.pdbx_description
1 polymer ?
#
loop_
_entity_poly.entity_id
_entity_poly.type
_entity_poly.pdbx_seq_one_letter_code
_entity_poly.pdbx_strand_id
1 'polypeptide(L)'
;MSARRRVLVALFVALGFYALSDILLWQRIFEANSLSMFDAQYQTGHVAILIGLIGTGAVLLWDAGAWALWFGGALYTTAFGGVADVLYYWLDGRSVPAVLPWLDRSRLVFIRPLGGDVTSVELLASAAFWLGLWLAAWVVLGQARRANDAAEVGRAPG
;
A
#
# COMPACT_ATOMS: atom_id res chain seq x y z
N MET A 1 19.96 12.05 1.11
CA MET A 1 18.59 12.04 0.53
C MET A 1 17.62 12.56 1.58
N SER A 2 16.65 13.43 1.25
CA SER A 2 15.71 13.95 2.26
C SER A 2 14.82 12.85 2.85
N ALA A 3 14.35 13.01 4.10
CA ALA A 3 13.47 12.05 4.77
C ALA A 3 12.21 11.74 3.95
N ARG A 4 11.63 12.77 3.32
CA ARG A 4 10.50 12.63 2.38
C ARG A 4 10.85 11.68 1.24
N ARG A 5 11.95 11.94 0.52
CA ARG A 5 12.34 11.09 -0.62
C ARG A 5 12.69 9.67 -0.19
N ARG A 6 13.28 9.48 1.00
CA ARG A 6 13.53 8.14 1.60
C ARG A 6 12.24 7.36 1.81
N VAL A 7 11.27 7.98 2.46
CA VAL A 7 9.96 7.37 2.73
C VAL A 7 9.21 7.03 1.44
N LEU A 8 9.25 7.92 0.44
CA LEU A 8 8.59 7.67 -0.84
C LEU A 8 9.24 6.50 -1.60
N VAL A 9 10.58 6.47 -1.68
CA VAL A 9 11.31 5.36 -2.30
C VAL A 9 11.04 4.06 -1.56
N ALA A 10 11.07 4.08 -0.22
CA ALA A 10 10.75 2.90 0.59
C ALA A 10 9.33 2.39 0.31
N LEU A 11 8.34 3.27 0.19
CA LEU A 11 6.97 2.88 -0.14
C LEU A 11 6.88 2.19 -1.50
N PHE A 12 7.47 2.77 -2.55
CA PHE A 12 7.45 2.17 -3.89
C PHE A 12 8.16 0.82 -3.92
N VAL A 13 9.32 0.71 -3.26
CA VAL A 13 10.07 -0.55 -3.16
C VAL A 13 9.25 -1.59 -2.42
N ALA A 14 8.70 -1.26 -1.24
CA ALA A 14 7.92 -2.18 -0.43
C ALA A 14 6.65 -2.66 -1.17
N LEU A 15 5.90 -1.75 -1.79
CA LEU A 15 4.73 -2.12 -2.59
C LEU A 15 5.08 -2.98 -3.79
N GLY A 16 6.17 -2.66 -4.50
CA GLY A 16 6.65 -3.45 -5.62
C GLY A 16 7.00 -4.87 -5.19
N PHE A 17 7.78 -5.02 -4.11
CA PHE A 17 8.12 -6.36 -3.57
C PHE A 17 6.90 -7.10 -3.05
N TYR A 18 5.95 -6.40 -2.42
CA TYR A 18 4.72 -7.02 -1.95
C TYR A 18 3.90 -7.60 -3.11
N ALA A 19 3.63 -6.81 -4.14
CA ALA A 19 2.92 -7.26 -5.35
C ALA A 19 3.69 -8.35 -6.12
N LEU A 20 5.01 -8.23 -6.24
CA LEU A 20 5.84 -9.26 -6.89
C LEU A 20 5.84 -10.57 -6.09
N SER A 21 5.84 -10.50 -4.76
CA SER A 21 5.73 -11.72 -3.93
C SER A 21 4.40 -12.42 -4.18
N ASP A 22 3.32 -11.65 -4.39
CA ASP A 22 2.01 -12.19 -4.72
C ASP A 22 2.02 -12.89 -6.09
N ILE A 23 2.57 -12.25 -7.12
CA ILE A 23 2.76 -12.87 -8.45
C ILE A 23 3.57 -14.17 -8.33
N LEU A 24 4.74 -14.12 -7.70
CA LEU A 24 5.66 -15.26 -7.65
C LEU A 24 5.13 -16.43 -6.83
N LEU A 25 4.40 -16.15 -5.75
CA LEU A 25 3.88 -17.20 -4.87
C LEU A 25 2.48 -17.62 -5.29
N TRP A 26 1.53 -16.69 -5.41
CA TRP A 26 0.16 -17.04 -5.76
C TRP A 26 0.06 -17.52 -7.21
N GLN A 27 0.39 -16.70 -8.21
CA GLN A 27 0.19 -17.10 -9.61
C GLN A 27 1.12 -18.24 -10.03
N ARG A 28 2.42 -18.06 -9.78
CA ARG A 28 3.42 -18.98 -10.34
C ARG A 28 3.52 -20.31 -9.59
N ILE A 29 3.10 -20.37 -8.33
CA ILE A 29 3.12 -21.60 -7.54
C ILE A 29 1.70 -22.09 -7.24
N PHE A 30 0.85 -21.28 -6.60
CA PHE A 30 -0.45 -21.76 -6.14
C PHE A 30 -1.43 -22.01 -7.29
N GLU A 31 -1.64 -21.04 -8.18
CA GLU A 31 -2.55 -21.19 -9.32
C GLU A 31 -2.02 -22.25 -10.30
N ALA A 32 -0.72 -22.19 -10.63
CA ALA A 32 -0.09 -23.13 -11.56
C ALA A 32 -0.15 -24.61 -11.11
N ASN A 33 -0.27 -24.86 -9.80
CA ASN A 33 -0.32 -26.21 -9.22
C ASN A 33 -1.67 -26.52 -8.56
N SER A 34 -2.72 -25.72 -8.79
CA SER A 34 -4.06 -25.92 -8.23
C SER A 34 -4.11 -26.05 -6.70
N LEU A 35 -3.30 -25.27 -5.99
CA LEU A 35 -3.13 -25.33 -4.53
C LEU A 35 -4.12 -24.42 -3.76
N SER A 36 -5.28 -24.10 -4.35
CA SER A 36 -6.27 -23.19 -3.75
C SER A 36 -6.81 -23.67 -2.39
N MET A 37 -6.71 -24.97 -2.10
CA MET A 37 -7.01 -25.55 -0.78
C MET A 37 -6.16 -24.96 0.37
N PHE A 38 -5.02 -24.34 0.05
CA PHE A 38 -4.12 -23.70 1.01
C PHE A 38 -4.23 -22.16 1.03
N ASP A 39 -5.30 -21.59 0.47
CA ASP A 39 -5.52 -20.13 0.42
C ASP A 39 -5.39 -19.48 1.80
N ALA A 40 -6.01 -20.05 2.85
CA ALA A 40 -5.94 -19.47 4.19
C ALA A 40 -4.50 -19.35 4.74
N GLN A 41 -3.66 -20.36 4.49
CA GLN A 41 -2.25 -20.38 4.88
C GLN A 41 -1.46 -19.35 4.06
N TYR A 42 -1.74 -19.28 2.76
CA TYR A 42 -1.16 -18.28 1.87
C TYR A 42 -1.46 -16.85 2.36
N GLN A 43 -2.73 -16.53 2.60
CA GLN A 43 -3.16 -15.20 3.06
C GLN A 43 -2.50 -14.83 4.39
N THR A 44 -2.37 -15.78 5.31
CA THR A 44 -1.69 -15.56 6.59
C THR A 44 -0.20 -15.20 6.38
N GLY A 45 0.49 -15.95 5.51
CA GLY A 45 1.88 -15.67 5.14
C GLY A 45 2.02 -14.33 4.41
N HIS A 46 1.09 -14.00 3.52
CA HIS A 46 1.08 -12.75 2.78
C HIS A 46 0.88 -11.54 3.71
N VAL A 47 -0.01 -11.64 4.70
CA VAL A 47 -0.14 -10.63 5.78
C VAL A 47 1.16 -10.51 6.59
N ALA A 48 1.82 -11.63 6.91
CA ALA A 48 3.08 -11.60 7.65
C ALA A 48 4.20 -10.88 6.88
N ILE A 49 4.27 -11.05 5.55
CA ILE A 49 5.19 -10.30 4.68
C ILE A 49 4.93 -8.79 4.79
N LEU A 50 3.67 -8.36 4.70
CA LEU A 50 3.31 -6.95 4.82
C LEU A 50 3.71 -6.36 6.17
N ILE A 51 3.39 -7.06 7.27
CA ILE A 51 3.75 -6.65 8.63
C ILE A 51 5.27 -6.56 8.77
N GLY A 52 6.01 -7.52 8.19
CA GLY A 52 7.47 -7.50 8.13
C GLY A 52 7.99 -6.25 7.41
N LEU A 53 7.47 -5.93 6.22
CA LEU A 53 7.86 -4.74 5.46
C LEU A 53 7.56 -3.44 6.22
N ILE A 54 6.40 -3.36 6.87
CA ILE A 54 6.03 -2.21 7.71
C ILE A 54 6.99 -2.09 8.90
N GLY A 55 7.26 -3.19 9.62
CA GLY A 55 8.14 -3.21 10.79
C GLY A 55 9.58 -2.85 10.42
N THR A 56 10.13 -3.44 9.36
CA THR A 56 11.46 -3.10 8.86
C THR A 56 11.53 -1.63 8.44
N GLY A 57 10.53 -1.14 7.71
CA GLY A 57 10.48 0.28 7.32
C GLY A 57 10.37 1.22 8.53
N ALA A 58 9.60 0.85 9.57
CA ALA A 58 9.48 1.63 10.80
C ALA A 58 10.82 1.77 11.53
N VAL A 59 11.61 0.70 11.59
CA VAL A 59 12.97 0.72 12.16
C VAL A 59 13.92 1.57 11.31
N LEU A 60 13.95 1.33 9.98
CA LEU A 60 14.87 2.01 9.07
C LEU A 60 14.54 3.49 8.80
N LEU A 61 13.31 3.90 9.08
CA LEU A 61 12.82 5.27 8.91
C LEU A 61 12.50 5.93 10.25
N TRP A 62 12.93 5.37 11.38
CA TRP A 62 12.64 5.90 12.70
C TRP A 62 13.00 7.39 12.85
N ASP A 63 14.13 7.79 12.26
CA ASP A 63 14.62 9.17 12.23
C ASP A 63 13.75 10.13 11.39
N ALA A 64 12.85 9.60 10.56
CA ALA A 64 11.94 10.39 9.72
C ALA A 64 10.69 10.90 10.50
N GLY A 65 10.46 10.40 11.72
CA GLY A 65 9.37 10.84 12.59
C GLY A 65 7.99 10.57 11.99
N ALA A 66 7.13 11.60 11.88
CA ALA A 66 5.79 11.48 11.31
C ALA A 66 5.74 10.86 9.89
N TRP A 67 6.84 10.95 9.13
CA TRP A 67 6.93 10.30 7.83
C TRP A 67 7.04 8.77 7.90
N ALA A 68 7.56 8.21 9.00
CA ALA A 68 7.56 6.76 9.23
C ALA A 68 6.14 6.24 9.47
N LEU A 69 5.32 7.01 10.20
CA LEU A 69 3.89 6.71 10.38
C LEU A 69 3.13 6.82 9.05
N TRP A 70 3.42 7.86 8.28
CA TRP A 70 2.87 8.01 6.92
C TRP A 70 3.24 6.81 6.04
N PHE A 71 4.49 6.34 6.09
CA PHE A 71 4.93 5.14 5.35
C PHE A 71 4.11 3.91 5.74
N GLY A 72 4.00 3.60 7.03
CA GLY A 72 3.30 2.39 7.50
C GLY A 72 1.81 2.42 7.16
N GLY A 73 1.14 3.56 7.37
CA GLY A 73 -0.26 3.72 7.01
C GLY A 73 -0.50 3.64 5.50
N ALA A 74 0.35 4.31 4.72
CA ALA A 74 0.29 4.26 3.26
C ALA A 74 0.47 2.84 2.75
N LEU A 75 1.52 2.14 3.18
CA LEU A 75 1.80 0.77 2.76
C LEU A 75 0.65 -0.18 3.11
N TYR A 76 0.14 -0.14 4.35
CA TYR A 76 -0.95 -1.01 4.79
C TYR A 76 -2.23 -0.82 3.97
N THR A 77 -2.68 0.43 3.83
CA THR A 77 -3.95 0.71 3.17
C THR A 77 -3.87 0.62 1.65
N THR A 78 -2.72 0.89 1.03
CA THR A 78 -2.54 0.66 -0.40
C THR A 78 -2.39 -0.82 -0.73
N ALA A 79 -1.81 -1.62 0.17
CA ALA A 79 -1.78 -3.08 0.05
C ALA A 79 -3.20 -3.70 0.03
N PHE A 80 -4.06 -3.32 0.96
CA PHE A 80 -5.42 -3.90 1.07
C PHE A 80 -6.52 -3.12 0.36
N GLY A 81 -6.25 -1.88 -0.04
CA GLY A 81 -7.20 -0.96 -0.68
C GLY A 81 -7.16 -1.00 -2.20
N GLY A 82 -6.60 -2.05 -2.79
CA GLY A 82 -6.66 -2.29 -4.23
C GLY A 82 -5.45 -1.82 -5.04
N VAL A 83 -4.53 -1.01 -4.48
CA VAL A 83 -3.35 -0.57 -5.23
C VAL A 83 -2.41 -1.74 -5.50
N ALA A 84 -2.19 -2.62 -4.51
CA ALA A 84 -1.36 -3.81 -4.72
C ALA A 84 -1.98 -4.77 -5.75
N ASP A 85 -3.30 -4.94 -5.77
CA ASP A 85 -3.99 -5.76 -6.77
C ASP A 85 -3.85 -5.18 -8.20
N VAL A 86 -3.96 -3.84 -8.33
CA VAL A 86 -3.71 -3.17 -9.62
C VAL A 86 -2.25 -3.37 -10.05
N LEU A 87 -1.30 -3.23 -9.12
CA LEU A 87 0.12 -3.49 -9.38
C LEU A 87 0.37 -4.94 -9.76
N TYR A 88 -0.28 -5.90 -9.12
CA TYR A 88 -0.18 -7.32 -9.40
C TYR A 88 -0.51 -7.62 -10.87
N TYR A 89 -1.62 -7.10 -11.40
CA TYR A 89 -1.96 -7.27 -12.81
C TYR A 89 -1.01 -6.52 -13.75
N TRP A 90 -0.68 -5.27 -13.39
CA TRP A 90 0.16 -4.44 -14.23
C TRP A 90 1.59 -4.98 -14.36
N LEU A 91 2.19 -5.44 -13.26
CA LEU A 91 3.54 -6.02 -13.23
C LEU A 91 3.59 -7.39 -13.93
N ASP A 92 2.49 -8.13 -13.96
CA ASP A 92 2.37 -9.37 -14.74
C ASP A 92 2.04 -9.12 -16.23
N GLY A 93 1.87 -7.86 -16.64
CA GLY A 93 1.52 -7.50 -18.01
C GLY A 93 0.11 -7.91 -18.43
N ARG A 94 -0.80 -8.11 -17.46
CA ARG A 94 -2.19 -8.52 -17.69
C ARG A 94 -3.15 -7.37 -17.45
N SER A 95 -4.30 -7.40 -18.13
CA SER A 95 -5.43 -6.53 -17.80
C SER A 95 -6.08 -6.99 -16.50
N VAL A 96 -6.52 -6.03 -15.68
CA VAL A 96 -7.38 -6.31 -14.52
C VAL A 96 -8.70 -6.95 -15.02
N PRO A 97 -9.11 -8.12 -14.50
CA PRO A 97 -10.36 -8.77 -14.87
C PRO A 97 -11.57 -7.88 -14.60
N ALA A 98 -12.63 -8.03 -15.40
CA ALA A 98 -13.86 -7.25 -15.20
C ALA A 98 -14.47 -7.47 -13.80
N VAL A 99 -14.31 -8.68 -13.25
CA VAL A 99 -14.87 -9.13 -11.98
C VAL A 99 -13.78 -9.88 -11.19
N LEU A 100 -13.69 -9.60 -9.89
CA LEU A 100 -12.70 -10.11 -8.94
C LEU A 100 -13.42 -10.71 -7.71
N PRO A 101 -14.03 -11.91 -7.82
CA PRO A 101 -14.82 -12.52 -6.75
C PRO A 101 -14.03 -12.76 -5.45
N TRP A 102 -12.71 -12.94 -5.53
CA TRP A 102 -11.87 -13.15 -4.36
C TRP A 102 -11.67 -11.89 -3.50
N LEU A 103 -11.97 -10.70 -4.03
CA LEU A 103 -11.83 -9.43 -3.29
C LEU A 103 -13.05 -9.05 -2.44
N ASP A 104 -14.15 -9.80 -2.51
CA ASP A 104 -15.40 -9.51 -1.77
C ASP A 104 -15.19 -9.45 -0.23
N ARG A 105 -14.13 -10.09 0.26
CA ARG A 105 -13.77 -10.09 1.69
C ARG A 105 -12.88 -8.92 2.13
N SER A 106 -12.33 -8.13 1.21
CA SER A 106 -11.44 -7.01 1.58
C SER A 106 -12.25 -5.83 2.13
N ARG A 107 -12.03 -5.49 3.41
CA ARG A 107 -12.74 -4.38 4.07
C ARG A 107 -12.30 -3.00 3.61
N LEU A 108 -11.13 -2.88 2.95
CA LEU A 108 -10.60 -1.60 2.49
C LEU A 108 -10.90 -1.30 1.01
N VAL A 109 -11.42 -2.28 0.27
CA VAL A 109 -12.10 -2.04 -1.01
C VAL A 109 -13.56 -1.75 -0.68
N PHE A 110 -13.83 -0.51 -0.30
CA PHE A 110 -15.13 -0.09 0.26
C PHE A 110 -16.08 0.53 -0.78
N ILE A 111 -15.57 0.88 -1.97
CA ILE A 111 -16.40 1.23 -3.12
C ILE A 111 -16.77 -0.11 -3.76
N ARG A 112 -17.92 -0.65 -3.40
CA ARG A 112 -18.37 -1.97 -3.83
C ARG A 112 -19.89 -1.98 -4.03
N PRO A 113 -20.45 -2.93 -4.78
CA PRO A 113 -21.88 -2.99 -4.97
C PRO A 113 -22.54 -3.47 -3.66
N LEU A 114 -23.82 -3.12 -3.46
CA LEU A 114 -24.58 -3.57 -2.28
C LEU A 114 -24.75 -5.10 -2.24
N GLY A 115 -24.51 -5.79 -3.36
CA GLY A 115 -24.34 -7.23 -3.46
C GLY A 115 -23.68 -7.60 -4.79
N GLY A 116 -22.90 -8.69 -4.80
CA GLY A 116 -22.16 -9.17 -5.97
C GLY A 116 -20.64 -8.99 -5.84
N ASP A 117 -19.93 -9.54 -6.81
CA ASP A 117 -18.46 -9.54 -6.83
C ASP A 117 -17.89 -8.14 -7.12
N VAL A 118 -16.71 -7.85 -6.57
CA VAL A 118 -15.97 -6.60 -6.84
C VAL A 118 -15.61 -6.51 -8.32
N THR A 119 -15.82 -5.35 -8.92
CA THR A 119 -15.46 -5.07 -10.31
C THR A 119 -14.11 -4.37 -10.45
N SER A 120 -13.52 -4.42 -11.65
CA SER A 120 -12.33 -3.62 -11.97
C SER A 120 -12.51 -2.12 -11.72
N VAL A 121 -13.70 -1.57 -11.99
CA VAL A 121 -13.99 -0.14 -11.79
C VAL A 121 -13.94 0.23 -10.31
N GLU A 122 -14.53 -0.61 -9.47
CA GLU A 122 -14.55 -0.46 -8.01
C GLU A 122 -13.17 -0.58 -7.40
N LEU A 123 -12.38 -1.56 -7.88
CA LEU A 123 -10.98 -1.70 -7.51
C LEU A 123 -10.19 -0.44 -7.86
N LEU A 124 -10.30 0.05 -9.09
CA LEU A 124 -9.59 1.25 -9.56
C LEU A 124 -10.04 2.51 -8.80
N ALA A 125 -11.34 2.64 -8.49
CA ALA A 125 -11.86 3.74 -7.70
C ALA A 125 -11.31 3.70 -6.26
N SER A 126 -11.24 2.51 -5.65
CA SER A 126 -10.65 2.34 -4.31
C SER A 126 -9.15 2.64 -4.31
N ALA A 127 -8.41 2.12 -5.29
CA ALA A 127 -6.99 2.39 -5.46
C ALA A 127 -6.74 3.90 -5.65
N ALA A 128 -7.51 4.57 -6.50
CA ALA A 128 -7.43 6.01 -6.72
C ALA A 128 -7.75 6.81 -5.45
N PHE A 129 -8.76 6.39 -4.68
CA PHE A 129 -9.08 7.01 -3.40
C PHE A 129 -7.91 6.94 -2.42
N TRP A 130 -7.34 5.75 -2.21
CA TRP A 130 -6.25 5.57 -1.25
C TRP A 130 -4.99 6.32 -1.68
N LEU A 131 -4.65 6.30 -2.97
CA LEU A 131 -3.54 7.12 -3.50
C LEU A 131 -3.80 8.61 -3.29
N GLY A 132 -5.01 9.08 -3.57
CA GLY A 132 -5.41 10.47 -3.35
C GLY A 132 -5.32 10.89 -1.88
N LEU A 133 -5.79 10.06 -0.96
CA LEU A 133 -5.73 10.29 0.48
C LEU A 133 -4.28 10.45 0.96
N TRP A 134 -3.39 9.53 0.57
CA TRP A 134 -1.99 9.59 0.99
C TRP A 134 -1.21 10.71 0.32
N LEU A 135 -1.55 11.06 -0.92
CA LEU A 135 -1.01 12.25 -1.57
C LEU A 135 -1.44 13.53 -0.85
N ALA A 136 -2.72 13.64 -0.46
CA ALA A 136 -3.20 14.77 0.34
C ALA A 136 -2.49 14.83 1.69
N ALA A 137 -2.39 13.71 2.41
CA ALA A 137 -1.65 13.63 3.67
C ALA A 137 -0.17 14.02 3.50
N TRP A 138 0.46 13.62 2.40
CA TRP A 138 1.82 14.02 2.06
C TRP A 138 1.97 15.53 1.87
N VAL A 139 1.01 16.18 1.20
CA VAL A 139 1.03 17.64 1.03
C VAL A 139 0.86 18.33 2.38
N VAL A 140 -0.16 17.94 3.16
CA VAL A 140 -0.46 18.55 4.46
C VAL A 140 0.70 18.41 5.46
N LEU A 141 1.24 17.20 5.63
CA LEU A 141 2.41 16.98 6.51
C LEU A 141 3.63 17.78 6.05
N GLY A 142 3.81 17.90 4.73
CA GLY A 142 4.87 18.72 4.16
C GLY A 142 4.74 20.21 4.47
N GLN A 143 3.52 20.74 4.40
CA GLN A 143 3.23 22.14 4.73
C GLN A 143 3.37 22.40 6.24
N ALA A 144 2.83 21.51 7.08
CA ALA A 144 2.92 21.63 8.53
C ALA A 144 4.38 21.66 9.02
N ARG A 145 5.24 20.80 8.47
CA ARG A 145 6.66 20.78 8.85
C ARG A 145 7.39 22.06 8.46
N ARG A 146 7.13 22.58 7.25
CA ARG A 146 7.70 23.87 6.82
C ARG A 146 7.24 25.04 7.69
N ALA A 147 5.98 25.04 8.11
CA ALA A 147 5.43 26.07 8.99
C ALA A 147 6.09 26.03 10.38
N ASN A 148 6.31 24.84 10.93
CA ASN A 148 7.02 24.66 12.20
C ASN A 148 8.47 25.15 12.11
N ASP A 149 9.19 24.76 11.06
CA ASP A 149 10.58 25.18 10.84
C ASP A 149 10.70 26.72 10.76
N ALA A 150 9.75 27.39 10.08
CA ALA A 150 9.71 28.86 9.99
C ALA A 150 9.40 29.52 11.34
N ALA A 151 8.52 28.92 12.16
CA ALA A 151 8.18 29.42 13.48
C ALA A 151 9.34 29.29 14.48
N GLU A 152 10.17 28.26 14.36
CA GLU A 152 11.37 28.07 15.20
C GLU A 152 12.46 29.10 14.88
N VAL A 153 12.72 29.39 13.60
CA VAL A 153 13.68 30.42 13.19
C VAL A 153 13.28 31.81 13.72
N GLY A 154 11.98 32.14 13.69
CA GLY A 154 11.47 33.40 14.22
C GLY A 154 11.53 33.53 15.76
N ARG A 155 11.77 32.44 16.50
CA ARG A 155 11.84 32.41 17.97
C ARG A 155 13.27 32.39 18.52
N ALA A 156 14.29 32.20 17.70
CA ALA A 156 15.67 32.26 18.15
C ALA A 156 16.00 33.68 18.65
N PRO A 157 16.44 33.87 19.92
CA PRO A 157 16.83 35.19 20.39
C PRO A 157 18.04 35.68 19.59
N GLY A 158 17.91 36.89 19.03
CA GLY A 158 19.00 37.61 18.35
C GLY A 158 20.02 38.20 19.31
#